data_AF-A0A7K1F0L6-F1
#
_entry.id   AF-A0A7K1F0L6-F1
#
_cell.length_a   1.000
_cell.length_b   1.000
_cell.length_c   1.000
_cell.angle_alpha   90.00
_cell.angle_beta   90.00
_cell.angle_gamma   90.00
#
_symmetry.space_group_name_H-M   'P 1'
#
loop_
_entity.id
_entity.type
_entity.pdbx_description
1 polymer ?
#
loop_
_entity_poly.entity_id
_entity_poly.type
_entity_poly.pdbx_seq_one_letter_code
_entity_poly.pdbx_strand_id
1 'polypeptide(L)'
;VVLFAPFESILSESLKADPQLLEKAFSKNVTIATPTTMLALLRTVGYAFSRNDLARNATEIQNLAGELIKRIGSLHSKLSTLGDRIKSAERAFNDVIATAETTVMRPARKMMQLGVSSGSTKIAALADVDDEVRAIKSSALEIDYIDAEEDDDEA
;
A
#
# COMPACT_ATOMS: atom_id res chain seq x y z
N VAL A 1 32.45 -12.63 25.89
CA VAL A 1 33.66 -12.56 25.04
C VAL A 1 33.96 -13.95 24.51
N VAL A 2 34.39 -14.08 23.25
CA VAL A 2 34.79 -15.38 22.69
C VAL A 2 36.32 -15.46 22.69
N LEU A 3 36.88 -16.47 23.36
CA LEU A 3 38.30 -16.79 23.32
C LEU A 3 38.51 -17.86 22.25
N PHE A 4 39.30 -17.55 21.22
CA PHE A 4 39.53 -18.49 20.13
C PHE A 4 40.71 -19.43 20.45
N ALA A 5 40.46 -20.74 20.33
CA ALA A 5 41.47 -21.79 20.39
C ALA A 5 41.72 -22.32 18.97
N PRO A 6 42.89 -22.10 18.36
CA PRO A 6 43.10 -22.29 16.91
C PRO A 6 43.02 -23.74 16.43
N PHE A 7 43.12 -24.71 17.33
CA PHE A 7 43.05 -26.14 17.01
C PHE A 7 42.21 -26.87 18.06
N GLU A 8 41.46 -27.89 17.66
CA GLU A 8 40.68 -28.70 18.62
C GLU A 8 41.58 -29.39 19.66
N SER A 9 42.78 -29.80 19.22
CA SER A 9 43.78 -30.47 20.07
C SER A 9 44.27 -29.59 21.22
N ILE A 10 44.43 -28.27 21.00
CA ILE A 10 44.91 -27.38 22.06
C ILE A 10 43.88 -27.23 23.17
N LEU A 11 42.58 -27.23 22.83
CA LEU A 11 41.51 -27.21 23.82
C LEU A 11 41.45 -28.55 24.57
N SER A 12 41.56 -29.67 23.85
CA SER A 12 41.57 -31.00 24.46
C SER A 12 42.72 -31.18 25.47
N GLU A 13 43.94 -30.82 25.09
CA GLU A 13 45.10 -30.89 26.00
C GLU A 13 44.98 -29.92 27.18
N SER A 14 44.43 -28.72 26.94
CA SER A 14 44.19 -27.76 28.03
C SER A 14 43.19 -28.28 29.06
N LEU A 15 42.15 -29.01 28.63
CA LEU A 15 41.17 -29.62 29.53
C LEU A 15 41.72 -30.83 30.29
N LYS A 16 42.68 -31.57 29.71
CA LYS A 16 43.40 -32.62 30.45
C LYS A 16 44.26 -32.02 31.56
N ALA A 17 44.89 -30.87 31.31
CA ALA A 17 45.71 -30.16 32.29
C ALA A 17 44.88 -29.46 33.39
N ASP A 18 43.77 -28.82 33.01
CA ASP A 18 42.81 -28.20 33.94
C ASP A 18 41.36 -28.57 33.54
N PRO A 19 40.78 -29.61 34.17
CA PRO A 19 39.41 -30.04 33.87
C PRO A 19 38.34 -28.99 34.15
N GLN A 20 38.61 -28.02 35.02
CA GLN A 20 37.66 -26.95 35.37
C GLN A 20 37.79 -25.70 34.48
N LEU A 21 38.63 -25.74 33.44
CA LEU A 21 38.91 -24.59 32.60
C LEU A 21 37.65 -23.99 31.96
N LEU A 22 36.72 -24.83 31.47
CA LEU A 22 35.47 -24.34 30.86
C LEU A 22 34.57 -23.64 31.88
N GLU A 23 34.38 -24.23 33.07
CA GLU A 23 33.60 -23.61 34.15
C GLU A 23 34.20 -22.27 34.58
N LYS A 24 35.54 -22.21 34.75
CA LYS A 24 36.24 -20.97 35.06
C LYS A 24 36.05 -19.92 33.97
N ALA A 25 36.10 -20.31 32.70
CA ALA A 25 35.87 -19.40 31.58
C ALA A 25 34.42 -18.89 31.56
N PHE A 26 33.43 -19.79 31.72
CA PHE A 26 32.01 -19.43 31.75
C PHE A 26 31.66 -18.52 32.92
N SER A 27 32.22 -18.74 34.11
CA SER A 27 32.03 -17.87 35.28
C SER A 27 32.49 -16.42 35.02
N LYS A 28 33.37 -16.22 34.04
CA LYS A 28 33.88 -14.92 33.61
C LYS A 28 33.21 -14.40 32.32
N ASN A 29 32.13 -15.03 31.87
CA ASN A 29 31.47 -14.72 30.59
C ASN A 29 32.42 -14.84 29.38
N VAL A 30 33.35 -15.79 29.44
CA VAL A 30 34.26 -16.15 28.35
C VAL A 30 33.89 -17.51 27.80
N THR A 31 33.49 -17.58 26.54
CA THR A 31 33.26 -18.84 25.84
C THR A 31 34.51 -19.18 25.05
N ILE A 32 35.12 -20.33 25.34
CA ILE A 32 36.23 -20.83 24.53
C ILE A 32 35.64 -21.49 23.29
N ALA A 33 36.07 -21.07 22.11
CA ALA A 33 35.60 -21.59 20.84
C ALA A 33 36.79 -22.03 19.98
N THR A 34 36.71 -23.25 19.49
CA THR A 34 37.55 -23.83 18.44
C THR A 34 37.00 -23.47 17.05
N PRO A 35 37.69 -23.74 15.93
CA PRO A 35 37.18 -23.37 14.60
C PRO A 35 35.75 -23.88 14.33
N THR A 36 35.45 -25.11 14.77
CA THR A 36 34.14 -25.74 14.59
C THR A 36 33.06 -25.04 15.42
N THR A 37 33.32 -24.82 16.71
CA THR A 37 32.35 -24.20 17.62
C THR A 37 32.20 -22.71 17.35
N MET A 38 33.25 -22.02 16.93
CA MET A 38 33.17 -20.64 16.45
C MET A 38 32.32 -20.53 15.19
N LEU A 39 32.47 -21.45 14.23
CA LEU A 39 31.62 -21.50 13.04
C LEU A 39 30.14 -21.72 13.42
N ALA A 40 29.87 -22.62 14.38
CA ALA A 40 28.50 -22.85 14.88
C ALA A 40 27.90 -21.59 15.55
N LEU A 41 28.69 -20.90 16.39
CA LEU A 41 28.29 -19.63 17.00
C LEU A 41 28.00 -18.56 15.96
N LEU A 42 28.90 -18.38 14.98
CA LEU A 42 28.71 -17.40 13.90
C LEU A 42 27.49 -17.71 13.04
N ARG A 43 27.23 -18.98 12.73
CA ARG A 43 26.01 -19.39 12.00
C ARG A 43 24.75 -19.09 12.81
N THR A 44 24.78 -19.33 14.12
CA THR A 44 23.66 -19.00 15.03
C THR A 44 23.40 -17.50 15.06
N VAL A 45 24.46 -16.68 15.18
CA VAL A 45 24.36 -15.21 15.11
C VAL A 45 23.82 -14.76 13.75
N GLY A 46 24.29 -15.36 12.66
CA GLY A 46 23.79 -15.11 11.31
C GLY A 46 22.28 -15.36 11.19
N TYR A 47 21.80 -16.51 11.69
CA TYR A 47 20.37 -16.82 11.71
C TYR A 47 19.56 -15.84 12.58
N ALA A 48 20.09 -15.46 13.75
CA ALA A 48 19.42 -14.49 14.61
C ALA A 48 19.24 -13.13 13.91
N PHE A 49 20.25 -12.65 13.17
CA PHE A 49 20.15 -11.42 12.40
C PHE A 49 19.15 -11.54 11.24
N SER A 50 19.20 -12.62 10.45
CA SER A 50 18.24 -12.82 9.35
C SER A 50 16.79 -12.86 9.84
N ARG A 51 16.54 -13.51 10.99
CA ARG A 51 15.20 -13.55 11.61
C ARG A 51 14.77 -12.17 12.09
N ASN A 52 15.69 -11.41 12.68
CA ASN A 52 15.42 -10.04 13.11
C ASN A 52 15.11 -9.10 11.94
N ASP A 53 15.86 -9.23 10.83
CA ASP A 53 15.62 -8.45 9.62
C ASP A 53 14.26 -8.77 9.00
N LEU A 54 13.87 -10.05 8.95
CA LEU A 54 12.54 -10.47 8.47
C LEU A 54 11.42 -9.86 9.33
N ALA A 55 11.53 -9.94 10.66
CA ALA A 55 10.54 -9.38 11.58
C ALA A 55 10.41 -7.85 11.43
N ARG A 56 11.55 -7.15 11.28
CA ARG A 56 11.56 -5.70 11.04
C ARG A 56 10.91 -5.33 9.71
N ASN A 57 11.24 -6.06 8.64
CA ASN A 57 10.67 -5.83 7.32
C ASN A 57 9.14 -6.07 7.31
N ALA A 58 8.65 -7.12 7.98
CA ALA A 58 7.22 -7.39 8.11
C ALA A 58 6.48 -6.24 8.80
N THR A 59 7.05 -5.70 9.88
CA THR A 59 6.49 -4.53 10.60
C THR A 59 6.43 -3.30 9.70
N GLU A 60 7.47 -3.05 8.91
CA GLU A 60 7.52 -1.91 7.98
C GLU A 60 6.50 -2.05 6.84
N ILE A 61 6.36 -3.26 6.27
CA ILE A 61 5.34 -3.57 5.27
C ILE A 61 3.93 -3.31 5.83
N GLN A 62 3.65 -3.76 7.05
CA GLN A 62 2.34 -3.54 7.68
C GLN A 62 2.04 -2.04 7.86
N ASN A 63 3.02 -1.25 8.30
CA ASN A 63 2.87 0.19 8.45
C ASN A 63 2.62 0.89 7.10
N LEU A 64 3.40 0.55 6.07
CA LEU A 64 3.23 1.09 4.72
C LEU A 64 1.88 0.70 4.12
N ALA A 65 1.43 -0.54 4.32
CA ALA A 65 0.13 -1.01 3.86
C ALA A 65 -1.01 -0.24 4.55
N GLY A 66 -0.94 -0.04 5.87
CA GLY A 66 -1.91 0.74 6.62
C GLY A 66 -1.98 2.20 6.14
N GLU A 67 -0.83 2.83 5.87
CA GLU A 67 -0.79 4.18 5.32
C GLU A 67 -1.38 4.24 3.90
N LEU A 68 -1.06 3.26 3.05
CA LEU A 68 -1.59 3.18 1.69
C LEU A 68 -3.12 3.07 1.69
N ILE A 69 -3.70 2.20 2.52
CA ILE A 69 -5.16 2.05 2.65
C ILE A 69 -5.79 3.37 3.08
N LYS A 70 -5.20 4.07 4.06
CA LYS A 70 -5.68 5.39 4.50
C LYS A 70 -5.65 6.42 3.37
N ARG A 71 -4.57 6.46 2.58
CA ARG A 71 -4.43 7.36 1.42
C ARG A 71 -5.46 7.04 0.33
N ILE A 72 -5.69 5.76 0.04
CA ILE A 72 -6.71 5.30 -0.91
C ILE A 72 -8.11 5.72 -0.44
N GLY A 73 -8.44 5.55 0.84
CA GLY A 73 -9.73 5.99 1.40
C GLY A 73 -9.96 7.49 1.26
N SER A 74 -8.93 8.31 1.54
CA SER A 74 -8.98 9.76 1.35
C SER A 74 -9.15 10.15 -0.13
N LEU A 75 -8.43 9.49 -1.04
CA LEU A 75 -8.58 9.69 -2.48
C LEU A 75 -10.00 9.36 -2.94
N HIS A 76 -10.54 8.23 -2.51
CA HIS A 76 -11.90 7.79 -2.85
C HIS A 76 -12.95 8.83 -2.42
N SER A 77 -12.87 9.35 -1.19
CA SER A 77 -13.80 10.39 -0.72
C SER A 77 -13.74 11.65 -1.59
N LYS A 78 -12.54 12.08 -2.01
CA LYS A 78 -12.36 13.23 -2.90
C LYS A 78 -12.93 12.95 -4.30
N LEU A 79 -12.71 11.76 -4.84
CA LEU A 79 -13.26 11.34 -6.14
C LEU A 79 -14.78 11.27 -6.11
N SER A 80 -15.38 10.75 -5.03
CA SER A 80 -16.84 10.76 -4.84
C SER A 80 -17.40 12.19 -4.86
N THR A 81 -16.79 13.08 -4.06
CA THR A 81 -17.20 14.49 -4.00
C THR A 81 -17.06 15.18 -5.36
N LEU A 82 -16.00 14.86 -6.12
CA LEU A 82 -15.79 15.38 -7.46
C LEU A 82 -16.87 14.89 -8.42
N GLY A 83 -17.24 13.60 -8.37
CA GLY A 83 -18.31 13.03 -9.17
C GLY A 83 -19.65 13.75 -8.93
N ASP A 84 -19.99 14.01 -7.67
CA ASP A 84 -21.22 14.75 -7.31
C ASP A 84 -21.21 16.18 -7.87
N ARG A 85 -20.06 16.86 -7.83
CA ARG A 85 -19.90 18.21 -8.39
C ARG A 85 -20.04 18.23 -9.91
N ILE A 86 -19.48 17.24 -10.60
CA ILE A 86 -19.63 17.12 -12.06
C ILE A 86 -21.11 16.91 -12.41
N LYS A 87 -21.81 16.02 -11.70
CA LYS A 87 -23.25 15.79 -11.89
C LYS A 87 -24.07 17.06 -11.63
N SER A 88 -23.68 17.87 -10.64
CA SER A 88 -24.32 19.16 -10.40
C SER A 88 -24.07 20.16 -11.53
N ALA A 89 -22.86 20.19 -12.09
CA ALA A 89 -22.51 21.08 -13.20
C ALA A 89 -23.26 20.68 -14.49
N GLU A 90 -23.36 19.38 -14.76
CA GLU A 90 -24.14 18.81 -15.86
C GLU A 90 -25.62 19.23 -15.78
N ARG A 91 -26.25 19.07 -14.60
CA ARG A 91 -27.63 19.52 -14.38
C ARG A 91 -27.82 21.01 -14.64
N ALA A 92 -26.92 21.84 -14.10
CA ALA A 92 -26.97 23.29 -14.30
C ALA A 92 -26.79 23.67 -15.77
N PHE A 93 -25.93 22.95 -16.50
CA PHE A 93 -25.77 23.13 -17.94
C PHE A 93 -27.07 22.81 -18.69
N ASN A 94 -27.69 21.66 -18.41
CA ASN A 94 -28.93 21.22 -19.05
C ASN A 94 -30.09 22.21 -18.76
N ASP A 95 -30.20 22.75 -17.55
CA ASP A 95 -31.18 23.79 -17.19
C ASP A 95 -30.99 25.07 -18.02
N VAL A 96 -29.74 25.49 -18.26
CA VAL A 96 -29.42 26.65 -19.11
C VAL A 96 -29.81 26.41 -20.55
N ILE A 97 -29.54 25.22 -21.09
CA ILE A 97 -29.94 24.85 -22.46
C ILE A 97 -31.47 24.89 -22.59
N ALA A 98 -32.19 24.24 -21.68
CA ALA A 98 -33.65 24.25 -21.67
C ALA A 98 -34.22 25.68 -21.58
N THR A 99 -33.62 26.52 -20.73
CA THR A 99 -34.00 27.94 -20.61
C THR A 99 -33.74 28.69 -21.91
N ALA A 100 -32.58 28.52 -22.54
CA ALA A 100 -32.23 29.17 -23.81
C ALA A 100 -33.18 28.77 -24.96
N GLU A 101 -33.62 27.50 -25.00
CA GLU A 101 -34.61 27.05 -25.97
C GLU A 101 -35.95 27.78 -25.82
N THR A 102 -36.43 27.94 -24.59
CA THR A 102 -37.73 28.57 -24.32
C THR A 102 -37.68 30.09 -24.52
N THR A 103 -36.61 30.74 -24.06
CA THR A 103 -36.50 32.19 -23.98
C THR A 103 -35.95 32.84 -25.25
N VAL A 104 -35.07 32.15 -25.98
CA VAL A 104 -34.40 32.70 -27.17
C VAL A 104 -34.87 31.99 -28.44
N MET A 105 -34.85 30.65 -28.46
CA MET A 105 -35.10 29.91 -29.70
C MET A 105 -36.56 29.93 -30.15
N ARG A 106 -37.54 29.79 -29.25
CA ARG A 106 -38.97 29.86 -29.62
C ARG A 106 -39.36 31.24 -30.18
N PRO A 107 -39.04 32.37 -29.52
CA PRO A 107 -39.32 33.69 -30.10
C PRO A 107 -38.59 33.93 -31.42
N ALA A 108 -37.30 33.55 -31.52
CA ALA A 108 -36.53 33.69 -32.76
C ALA A 108 -37.18 32.91 -33.93
N ARG A 109 -37.63 31.67 -33.70
CA ARG A 109 -38.37 30.88 -34.70
C ARG A 109 -39.68 31.57 -35.13
N LYS A 110 -40.44 32.12 -34.18
CA LYS A 110 -41.69 32.85 -34.48
C LYS A 110 -41.43 34.12 -35.29
N MET A 111 -40.35 34.85 -35.00
CA MET A 111 -39.94 36.04 -35.76
C MET A 111 -39.52 35.69 -37.19
N MET A 112 -38.76 34.61 -37.38
CA MET A 112 -38.43 34.12 -38.73
C MET A 112 -39.69 33.73 -39.53
N GLN A 113 -40.69 33.10 -38.90
CA GLN A 113 -41.97 32.78 -39.54
C GLN A 113 -42.77 34.03 -39.96
N LEU A 114 -42.62 35.14 -39.22
CA LEU A 114 -43.27 36.43 -39.52
C LEU A 114 -42.52 37.25 -40.60
N GLY A 115 -41.51 36.68 -41.25
CA GLY A 115 -40.83 37.31 -42.39
C GLY A 115 -39.66 38.21 -42.02
N VAL A 116 -39.19 38.20 -40.76
CA VAL A 116 -37.94 38.89 -40.40
C VAL A 116 -36.76 38.13 -41.01
N SER A 117 -36.10 38.73 -41.99
CA SER A 117 -34.91 38.15 -42.63
C SER A 117 -33.75 38.12 -41.63
N SER A 118 -33.46 36.94 -41.11
CA SER A 118 -32.27 36.71 -40.29
C SER A 118 -31.06 36.72 -41.21
N GLY A 119 -30.26 37.79 -41.17
CA GLY A 119 -29.00 37.86 -41.90
C GLY A 119 -28.09 36.70 -41.48
N SER A 120 -27.93 35.72 -42.37
CA SER A 120 -26.85 34.71 -42.43
C SER A 120 -26.58 33.77 -41.23
N THR A 121 -26.96 34.09 -39.99
CA THR A 121 -26.58 33.25 -38.84
C THR A 121 -27.67 32.22 -38.55
N LYS A 122 -27.52 31.01 -39.12
CA LYS A 122 -28.30 29.84 -38.70
C LYS A 122 -28.02 29.58 -37.22
N ILE A 123 -29.04 29.73 -36.37
CA ILE A 123 -28.93 29.36 -34.97
C ILE A 123 -29.05 27.84 -34.88
N ALA A 124 -27.90 27.16 -34.68
CA ALA A 124 -27.85 25.71 -34.53
C ALA A 124 -28.57 25.28 -33.23
N ALA A 125 -29.20 24.11 -33.26
CA ALA A 125 -29.73 23.49 -32.06
C ALA A 125 -28.56 23.12 -31.14
N LEU A 126 -28.69 23.42 -29.85
CA LEU A 126 -27.71 23.02 -28.85
C LEU A 126 -27.86 21.50 -28.67
N ALA A 127 -26.73 20.79 -28.68
CA ALA A 127 -26.73 19.35 -28.48
C ALA A 127 -27.00 19.04 -27.01
N ASP A 128 -27.79 17.99 -26.75
CA ASP A 128 -28.01 17.49 -25.41
C ASP A 128 -26.73 16.84 -24.89
N VAL A 129 -26.40 17.08 -23.62
CA VAL A 129 -25.27 16.44 -22.95
C VAL A 129 -25.87 15.44 -21.97
N ASP A 130 -26.23 14.28 -22.50
CA ASP A 130 -26.75 13.15 -21.73
C ASP A 130 -25.69 12.04 -21.70
N ASP A 131 -24.57 12.31 -21.03
CA ASP A 131 -23.49 11.35 -20.83
C ASP A 131 -23.37 11.10 -19.32
N GLU A 132 -24.11 10.10 -18.82
CA GLU A 132 -24.14 9.78 -17.39
C GLU A 132 -22.70 9.58 -16.86
N VAL A 133 -22.33 10.35 -15.84
CA VAL A 133 -21.04 10.17 -15.16
C VAL A 133 -20.95 8.74 -14.62
N ARG A 134 -20.04 7.94 -15.21
CA ARG A 134 -19.82 6.54 -14.84
C ARG A 134 -19.54 6.42 -13.34
N ALA A 135 -20.45 5.79 -12.61
CA ALA A 135 -20.27 5.55 -11.19
C ALA A 135 -19.04 4.67 -10.94
N ILE A 136 -18.20 5.05 -9.97
CA ILE A 136 -17.12 4.21 -9.49
C ILE A 136 -17.76 3.05 -8.73
N LYS A 137 -17.86 1.88 -9.38
CA LYS A 137 -18.31 0.66 -8.71
C LYS A 137 -17.21 0.23 -7.76
N SER A 138 -17.49 0.21 -6.45
CA SER A 138 -16.70 -0.59 -5.52
C SER A 138 -17.01 -2.06 -5.80
N SER A 139 -16.25 -2.71 -6.69
CA SER A 139 -16.14 -4.17 -6.59
C SER A 139 -15.53 -4.41 -5.21
N ALA A 140 -16.34 -4.89 -4.27
CA ALA A 140 -15.86 -5.20 -2.94
C ALA A 140 -14.60 -6.07 -3.09
N LEU A 141 -13.47 -5.58 -2.59
CA LEU A 141 -12.29 -6.40 -2.42
C LEU A 141 -12.66 -7.39 -1.30
N GLU A 142 -13.06 -8.60 -1.66
CA GLU A 142 -13.00 -9.75 -0.77
C GLU A 142 -11.53 -9.97 -0.46
N ILE A 143 -11.06 -9.40 0.66
CA ILE A 143 -9.73 -9.65 1.16
C ILE A 143 -9.82 -10.97 1.90
N ASP A 144 -9.36 -12.03 1.25
CA ASP A 144 -9.14 -13.32 1.87
C ASP A 144 -7.98 -13.15 2.85
N TYR A 145 -8.29 -13.17 4.15
CA TYR A 145 -7.24 -13.17 5.17
C TYR A 145 -6.56 -14.53 5.06
N ILE A 146 -5.31 -14.54 4.55
CA ILE A 146 -4.44 -15.69 4.75
C ILE A 146 -4.12 -15.69 6.24
N ASP A 147 -4.84 -16.53 6.99
CA ASP A 147 -4.40 -16.92 8.33
C ASP A 147 -3.02 -17.55 8.12
N ALA A 148 -1.99 -16.88 8.64
CA ALA A 148 -0.71 -17.51 8.82
C ALA A 148 -0.95 -18.59 9.87
N GLU A 149 -1.15 -19.84 9.43
CA GLU A 149 -1.10 -20.99 10.33
C GLU A 149 0.21 -20.86 11.12
N GLU A 150 0.08 -20.74 12.44
CA GLU A 150 1.19 -20.99 13.34
C GLU A 150 1.62 -22.43 13.05
N ASP A 151 2.78 -22.59 12.42
CA ASP A 151 3.52 -23.85 12.41
C ASP A 151 3.81 -24.19 13.89
N ASP A 152 2.88 -24.86 14.54
CA ASP A 152 3.10 -25.64 15.75
C ASP A 152 4.00 -26.82 15.35
N ASP A 153 5.29 -26.55 15.22
CA ASP A 153 6.34 -27.57 15.17
C ASP A 153 6.25 -28.38 16.48
N GLU A 154 5.61 -29.54 16.40
CA GLU A 154 5.61 -30.57 17.44
C GLU A 154 7.05 -30.95 17.83
N ALA A 155 7.29 -30.94 19.14
CA ALA A 155 8.54 -31.31 19.82
C ALA A 155 8.68 -32.83 20.03
#